data_AF-A0A2G2LJU1-F1
#
_entry.id   AF-A0A2G2LJU1-F1
#
_cell.length_a   1.000
_cell.length_b   1.000
_cell.length_c   1.000
_cell.angle_alpha   90.00
_cell.angle_beta   90.00
_cell.angle_gamma   90.00
#
_symmetry.space_group_name_H-M   'P 1'
#
loop_
_entity.id
_entity.type
_entity.pdbx_description
1 polymer ?
#
loop_
_entity_poly.entity_id
_entity_poly.type
_entity_poly.pdbx_seq_one_letter_code
_entity_poly.pdbx_strand_id
1 'polypeptide(L)'
;MTIFNSIEQVKLFLGKLLNDTQNEDLLDSISKELDNITTFAQQLTAEASPKSDPSKPEIKSGCYIFADEKGFFCPNCYDRTGNKISTKRLNSQLRICPACRASIK
;
A
#
# COMPACT_ATOMS: atom_id res chain seq x y z
N MET A 1 -13.62 -11.23 -2.41
CA MET A 1 -14.45 -10.14 -2.98
C MET A 1 -13.86 -8.82 -2.51
N THR A 2 -13.42 -7.96 -3.43
CA THR A 2 -12.90 -6.63 -3.11
C THR A 2 -14.04 -5.61 -3.13
N ILE A 3 -13.90 -4.51 -2.38
CA ILE A 3 -14.87 -3.41 -2.35
C ILE A 3 -15.18 -2.90 -3.77
N PHE A 4 -14.19 -2.89 -4.65
CA PHE A 4 -14.35 -2.50 -6.06
C PHE A 4 -15.32 -3.41 -6.83
N ASN A 5 -15.26 -4.73 -6.64
CA ASN A 5 -16.19 -5.65 -7.29
C ASN A 5 -17.63 -5.44 -6.82
N SER A 6 -17.82 -5.11 -5.53
CA SER A 6 -19.14 -4.79 -4.99
C SER A 6 -19.69 -3.50 -5.58
N ILE A 7 -18.84 -2.47 -5.78
CA ILE A 7 -19.23 -1.19 -6.39
C ILE A 7 -19.62 -1.40 -7.86
N GLU A 8 -18.86 -2.18 -8.64
CA GLU A 8 -19.22 -2.49 -10.03
C GLU A 8 -20.56 -3.23 -10.15
N GLN A 9 -20.82 -4.18 -9.25
CA GLN A 9 -22.09 -4.91 -9.24
C GLN A 9 -23.28 -3.98 -8.98
N VAL A 10 -23.13 -3.03 -8.05
CA VAL A 10 -24.18 -2.04 -7.76
C VAL A 10 -24.41 -1.12 -8.97
N LYS A 11 -23.35 -0.67 -9.64
CA LYS A 11 -23.47 0.13 -10.88
C LYS A 11 -24.21 -0.61 -12.00
N LEU A 12 -23.89 -1.88 -12.20
CA LEU A 12 -24.58 -2.73 -13.19
C LEU A 12 -26.06 -2.93 -12.85
N PHE A 13 -26.39 -3.02 -11.56
CA PHE A 13 -27.77 -3.15 -11.11
C PHE A 13 -28.56 -1.85 -11.30
N LEU A 14 -27.95 -0.70 -11.02
CA LEU A 14 -28.54 0.62 -11.25
C LEU A 14 -28.78 0.89 -12.74
N GLY A 15 -27.83 0.54 -13.62
CA GLY A 15 -28.01 0.68 -15.06
C GLY A 15 -29.18 -0.15 -15.61
N LYS A 16 -29.49 -1.30 -15.00
CA LYS A 16 -30.69 -2.08 -15.34
C LYS A 16 -31.98 -1.44 -14.85
N LEU A 17 -31.96 -0.81 -13.67
CA LEU A 17 -33.11 -0.12 -13.09
C LEU A 17 -33.44 1.19 -13.81
N LEU A 18 -32.43 1.86 -14.38
CA LEU A 18 -32.59 3.10 -15.15
C LEU A 18 -33.51 2.92 -16.37
N ASN A 19 -33.50 1.73 -16.98
CA ASN A 19 -34.38 1.40 -18.10
C ASN A 19 -35.85 1.16 -17.68
N ASP A 20 -36.13 0.95 -16.39
CA ASP A 20 -37.43 0.51 -15.87
C ASP A 20 -38.16 1.58 -15.02
N THR A 21 -37.52 2.70 -14.66
CA THR A 21 -38.07 3.64 -13.66
C THR A 21 -38.00 5.11 -14.06
N GLN A 22 -39.06 5.88 -13.74
CA GLN A 22 -39.16 7.32 -14.01
C GLN A 22 -38.39 8.24 -13.03
N ASN A 23 -37.54 7.67 -12.16
CA ASN A 23 -36.78 8.42 -11.15
C ASN A 23 -35.30 8.57 -11.56
N GLU A 24 -35.06 9.03 -12.80
CA GLU A 24 -33.70 9.22 -13.32
C GLU A 24 -32.85 10.11 -12.41
N ASP A 25 -33.41 11.20 -11.86
CA ASP A 25 -32.67 12.14 -11.01
C ASP A 25 -32.06 11.49 -9.76
N LEU A 26 -32.80 10.55 -9.15
CA LEU A 26 -32.37 9.89 -7.92
C LEU A 26 -31.32 8.81 -8.23
N LEU A 27 -31.43 8.15 -9.39
CA LEU A 27 -30.44 7.18 -9.88
C LEU A 27 -29.14 7.85 -10.31
N ASP A 28 -29.22 9.03 -10.92
CA ASP A 28 -28.07 9.87 -11.27
C ASP A 28 -27.33 10.32 -10.01
N SER A 29 -28.07 10.72 -8.97
CA SER A 29 -27.47 11.08 -7.68
C SER A 29 -26.73 9.89 -7.05
N ILE A 30 -27.32 8.68 -7.09
CA ILE A 30 -26.67 7.49 -6.53
C ILE A 30 -25.44 7.09 -7.35
N SER A 31 -25.49 7.19 -8.67
CA SER A 31 -24.34 6.91 -9.54
C SER A 31 -23.17 7.85 -9.26
N LYS A 32 -23.45 9.14 -9.07
CA LYS A 32 -22.43 10.14 -8.67
C LYS A 32 -21.82 9.83 -7.32
N GLU A 33 -22.63 9.45 -6.33
CA GLU A 33 -22.11 9.05 -5.01
C GLU A 33 -21.21 7.82 -5.10
N LEU A 34 -21.55 6.83 -5.93
CA LEU A 34 -20.69 5.66 -6.16
C LEU A 34 -19.38 6.06 -6.84
N ASP A 35 -19.41 6.94 -7.84
CA ASP A 35 -18.19 7.46 -8.47
C ASP A 35 -17.28 8.20 -7.48
N ASN A 36 -17.87 9.00 -6.58
CA ASN A 36 -17.15 9.68 -5.50
C ASN A 36 -16.50 8.68 -4.54
N ILE A 37 -17.22 7.62 -4.13
CA ILE A 37 -16.66 6.57 -3.28
C ILE A 37 -15.52 5.84 -3.99
N THR A 38 -15.66 5.61 -5.30
CA THR A 38 -14.63 4.91 -6.08
C THR A 38 -13.35 5.74 -6.17
N THR A 39 -13.47 7.04 -6.45
CA THR A 39 -12.33 7.98 -6.52
C THR A 39 -11.66 8.15 -5.16
N PHE A 40 -12.42 8.28 -4.07
CA PHE A 40 -11.86 8.30 -2.71
C PHE A 40 -11.12 7.00 -2.35
N ALA A 41 -11.71 5.83 -2.67
CA ALA A 41 -11.06 4.56 -2.44
C ALA A 41 -9.74 4.43 -3.21
N GLN A 42 -9.71 4.89 -4.46
CA GLN A 42 -8.50 4.94 -5.29
C GLN A 42 -7.43 5.86 -4.68
N GLN A 43 -7.81 7.06 -4.23
CA GLN A 43 -6.91 8.01 -3.58
C GLN A 43 -6.30 7.42 -2.30
N LEU A 44 -7.11 6.79 -1.45
CA LEU A 44 -6.64 6.13 -0.23
C LEU A 44 -5.67 4.98 -0.53
N THR A 45 -5.91 4.21 -1.59
CA THR A 45 -4.96 3.17 -2.02
C THR A 45 -3.70 3.74 -2.68
N ALA A 46 -3.79 4.90 -3.32
CA ALA A 46 -2.64 5.57 -3.94
C ALA A 46 -1.76 6.29 -2.91
N GLU A 47 -2.36 6.85 -1.84
CA GLU A 47 -1.65 7.47 -0.72
C GLU A 47 -1.02 6.42 0.22
N ALA A 48 -1.46 5.16 0.18
CA ALA A 48 -0.81 4.07 0.89
C ALA A 48 0.53 3.62 0.25
N SER A 49 0.89 4.17 -0.91
CA SER A 49 2.21 3.95 -1.50
C SER A 49 3.06 5.21 -1.32
N PRO A 50 4.03 5.25 -0.40
CA PRO A 50 5.04 6.29 -0.46
C PRO A 50 5.80 6.11 -1.77
N LYS A 51 5.51 6.98 -2.75
CA LYS A 51 6.33 7.21 -3.93
C LYS A 51 7.62 7.89 -3.47
N SER A 52 8.49 7.15 -2.80
CA SER A 52 9.92 7.43 -2.88
C SER A 52 10.41 6.61 -4.08
N ASP A 53 10.82 7.30 -5.14
CA ASP A 53 11.72 6.69 -6.13
C ASP A 53 12.80 5.91 -5.36
N PRO A 54 13.15 4.66 -5.76
CA PRO A 54 14.11 3.86 -5.05
C PRO A 54 15.52 4.41 -5.33
N SER A 55 15.83 5.57 -4.75
CA SER A 55 17.17 5.90 -4.33
C SER A 55 17.71 4.64 -3.65
N LYS A 56 18.68 3.98 -4.29
CA LYS A 56 19.27 2.75 -3.76
C LYS A 56 19.66 3.02 -2.30
N PRO A 57 19.20 2.19 -1.34
CA PRO A 57 19.55 2.40 0.06
C PRO A 57 21.07 2.45 0.22
N GLU A 58 21.55 3.38 1.02
CA GLU A 58 22.97 3.45 1.35
C GLU A 58 23.32 2.26 2.26
N ILE A 59 24.48 1.64 2.04
CA ILE A 59 24.91 0.50 2.85
C ILE A 59 25.91 0.98 3.89
N LYS A 60 25.59 0.77 5.17
CA LYS A 60 26.50 1.07 6.29
C LYS A 60 26.54 -0.10 7.26
N SER A 61 27.74 -0.62 7.52
CA SER A 61 27.96 -1.79 8.39
C SER A 61 27.06 -2.98 8.00
N GLY A 62 27.04 -3.31 6.70
CA GLY A 62 26.26 -4.42 6.15
C GLY A 62 24.74 -4.25 6.17
N CYS A 63 24.22 -3.10 6.63
CA CYS A 63 22.78 -2.81 6.70
C CYS A 63 22.39 -1.71 5.72
N TYR A 64 21.12 -1.72 5.29
CA TYR A 64 20.54 -0.65 4.47
C TYR A 64 20.14 0.55 5.32
N ILE A 65 20.35 1.75 4.79
CA ILE A 65 19.90 3.02 5.33
C ILE A 65 19.07 3.69 4.24
N PHE A 66 17.85 4.09 4.60
CA PHE A 66 16.97 4.83 3.71
C PHE A 66 17.01 6.31 4.08
N ALA A 67 16.98 7.20 3.09
CA ALA A 67 17.01 8.64 3.33
C ALA A 67 15.81 9.11 4.17
N ASP A 68 14.65 8.47 3.96
CA ASP A 68 13.39 8.84 4.61
C ASP A 68 13.24 8.26 6.02
N GLU A 69 14.09 7.30 6.42
CA GLU A 69 13.94 6.58 7.68
C GLU A 69 15.25 6.46 8.45
N LYS A 70 15.27 6.96 9.69
CA LYS A 70 16.42 6.84 10.59
C LYS A 70 16.51 5.42 11.16
N GLY A 71 17.47 4.64 10.67
CA GLY A 71 17.67 3.29 11.18
C GLY A 71 18.64 2.46 10.35
N PHE A 72 18.85 1.22 10.78
CA PHE A 72 19.58 0.22 10.03
C PHE A 72 18.64 -0.92 9.69
N PHE A 73 18.46 -1.19 8.40
CA PHE A 73 17.49 -2.13 7.88
C PHE A 73 18.18 -3.39 7.34
N CYS A 74 17.46 -4.50 7.43
CA CYS A 74 17.97 -5.79 6.99
C CYS A 74 17.97 -5.89 5.47
N PRO A 75 19.14 -6.08 4.82
CA PRO A 75 19.21 -6.23 3.37
C PRO A 75 18.49 -7.51 2.90
N ASN A 76 18.67 -8.63 3.62
CA ASN A 76 18.03 -9.90 3.27
C ASN A 76 16.50 -9.84 3.23
N CYS A 77 15.87 -9.08 4.13
CA CYS A 77 14.41 -8.91 4.12
C CYS A 77 13.97 -7.98 2.99
N TYR A 78 14.72 -6.91 2.76
CA TYR A 78 14.42 -5.98 1.69
C TYR A 78 14.58 -6.61 0.30
N ASP A 79 15.68 -7.31 0.06
CA ASP A 79 15.98 -7.93 -1.24
C ASP A 79 15.04 -9.09 -1.59
N ARG A 80 14.50 -9.80 -0.58
CA ARG A 80 13.61 -10.96 -0.80
C ARG A 80 12.14 -10.60 -0.88
N THR A 81 11.68 -9.69 -0.02
CA THR A 81 10.23 -9.42 0.13
C THR A 81 9.89 -7.94 0.00
N GLY A 82 10.86 -7.06 -0.24
CA GLY A 82 10.67 -5.61 -0.25
C GLY A 82 10.40 -5.01 1.14
N ASN A 83 10.53 -5.80 2.21
CA ASN A 83 10.14 -5.36 3.55
C ASN A 83 11.29 -4.67 4.27
N LYS A 84 11.07 -3.44 4.71
CA LYS A 84 12.00 -2.67 5.55
C LYS A 84 11.91 -3.15 7.00
N ILE A 85 12.80 -4.05 7.41
CA ILE A 85 12.86 -4.56 8.78
C ILE A 85 14.03 -3.94 9.54
N SER A 86 13.74 -3.20 10.61
CA SER A 86 14.74 -2.62 11.51
C SER A 86 15.55 -3.70 12.23
N THR A 87 16.87 -3.60 12.15
CA THR A 87 17.81 -4.51 12.81
C THR A 87 18.04 -4.11 14.26
N LYS A 88 18.21 -5.10 15.15
CA LYS A 88 18.58 -4.88 16.55
C LYS A 88 20.08 -5.06 16.72
N ARG A 89 20.73 -4.12 17.42
CA ARG A 89 22.16 -4.24 17.76
C ARG A 89 22.33 -5.26 18.88
N LEU A 90 23.19 -6.26 18.67
CA LEU A 90 23.54 -7.24 19.70
C LEU A 90 24.85 -6.88 20.39
N ASN A 91 25.86 -6.44 19.63
CA ASN A 91 27.12 -5.95 20.16
C ASN A 91 27.71 -4.85 19.27
N SER A 92 28.97 -4.45 19.51
CA SER A 92 29.60 -3.37 18.74
C SER A 92 29.73 -3.67 17.25
N GLN A 93 29.87 -4.95 16.88
CA GLN A 93 30.20 -5.46 15.55
C GLN A 93 29.05 -6.25 14.89
N LEU A 94 27.94 -6.47 15.58
CA LEU A 94 26.90 -7.39 15.12
C LEU A 94 25.51 -6.84 15.37
N ARG A 95 24.72 -6.87 14.29
CA ARG A 95 23.28 -6.62 14.27
C ARG A 95 22.55 -7.89 13.86
N ILE A 96 21.34 -8.07 14.38
CA ILE A 96 20.47 -9.19 14.03
C ILE A 96 19.13 -8.64 13.53
N CYS A 97 18.64 -9.21 12.44
CA CYS A 97 17.28 -8.97 11.98
C CYS A 97 16.28 -9.73 12.86
N PRO A 98 15.27 -9.10 13.47
CA PRO A 98 14.28 -9.80 14.29
C PRO A 98 13.37 -10.73 13.48
N ALA A 99 13.15 -10.45 12.18
CA ALA A 99 12.27 -11.24 11.33
C ALA A 99 12.96 -12.50 10.78
N CYS A 100 14.10 -12.34 10.10
CA CYS A 100 14.79 -13.47 9.46
C CYS A 100 15.96 -14.03 10.28
N ARG A 101 16.25 -13.45 11.46
CA ARG A 101 17.39 -13.81 12.33
C ARG A 101 18.75 -13.75 11.63
N ALA A 102 18.84 -13.05 10.50
CA ALA A 102 20.09 -12.85 9.81
C ALA A 102 21.06 -12.06 10.68
N SER A 103 22.27 -12.60 10.80
CA SER A 103 23.41 -11.95 11.45
C SER A 103 24.10 -11.05 10.44
N ILE A 104 24.15 -9.75 10.73
CA ILE A 104 24.71 -8.71 9.87
C ILE A 104 25.91 -8.11 10.60
N LYS A 105 27.10 -8.24 9.99
CA LYS A 105 28.37 -7.76 10.52
C LYS A 105 28.78 -6.47 9.83
#